data_AF-A0A9N8PVS5-F1
#
_entry.id   AF-A0A9N8PVS5-F1
#
_cell.length_a   1.000
_cell.length_b   1.000
_cell.length_c   1.000
_cell.angle_alpha   90.00
_cell.angle_beta   90.00
_cell.angle_gamma   90.00
#
_symmetry.space_group_name_H-M   'P 1'
#
loop_
_entity.id
_entity.type
_entity.pdbx_description
1 polymer ?
#
loop_
_entity_poly.entity_id
_entity_poly.type
_entity_poly.pdbx_seq_one_letter_code
_entity_poly.pdbx_strand_id
1 'polypeptide(L)'
;MHPALLGPGLDIANRAMINNLVESVNELDSLNNKSFDLYAWAKHAITIASTDAVWGEQNPLKDPEIETAFWDFESHLRLLIVNILPSIIARKAYLGREKVVAAFVKYYNNGGHEVSSELAQARWNVQHDNGASTEDIARLETATVLGVVSNTTPASFWMLYDVYSRPALLTLLRDEVREHALRKNEAGEMIIDLAAMRDNCPNLLATFQEVLRTRSNGAPTRFVTNDVVLSDKYLLKRAASS
;
A
#
# COMPACT_ATOMS: atom_id res chain seq x y z
N MET A 1 8.41 -15.31 -1.90
CA MET A 1 8.24 -13.85 -1.67
C MET A 1 9.42 -13.16 -2.35
N HIS A 2 9.20 -12.03 -3.02
CA HIS A 2 10.25 -11.36 -3.81
C HIS A 2 11.39 -10.86 -2.89
N PRO A 3 12.68 -10.98 -3.25
CA PRO A 3 13.80 -10.52 -2.42
C PRO A 3 13.72 -9.05 -2.02
N ALA A 4 13.28 -8.16 -2.92
CA ALA A 4 13.04 -6.75 -2.61
C ALA A 4 11.97 -6.49 -1.52
N LEU A 5 11.17 -7.49 -1.15
CA LEU A 5 10.18 -7.43 -0.06
C LEU A 5 10.67 -8.15 1.21
N LEU A 6 11.95 -8.48 1.27
CA LEU A 6 12.61 -9.15 2.38
C LEU A 6 13.96 -8.50 2.68
N GLY A 7 14.42 -8.60 3.93
CA GLY A 7 15.78 -8.22 4.32
C GLY A 7 16.19 -6.82 3.84
N PRO A 8 17.39 -6.64 3.25
CA PRO A 8 17.91 -5.33 2.87
C PRO A 8 17.04 -4.54 1.89
N GLY A 9 16.38 -5.21 0.93
CA GLY A 9 15.48 -4.54 -0.02
C GLY A 9 14.25 -3.93 0.67
N LEU A 10 13.70 -4.66 1.65
CA LEU A 10 12.61 -4.16 2.48
C LEU A 10 13.05 -2.99 3.37
N ASP A 11 14.27 -3.03 3.90
CA ASP A 11 14.81 -1.95 4.73
C ASP A 11 14.95 -0.62 3.96
N ILE A 12 15.33 -0.68 2.68
CA ILE A 12 15.39 0.50 1.81
C ILE A 12 13.99 1.05 1.57
N ALA A 13 13.02 0.19 1.22
CA ALA A 13 11.64 0.60 0.97
C ALA A 13 11.00 1.20 2.22
N ASN A 14 11.23 0.61 3.39
CA ASN A 14 10.74 1.11 4.68
C ASN A 14 11.32 2.49 5.00
N ARG A 15 12.63 2.72 4.78
CA ARG A 15 13.24 4.04 4.98
C ARG A 15 12.63 5.09 4.06
N ALA A 16 12.47 4.76 2.78
CA ALA A 16 11.86 5.67 1.80
C ALA A 16 10.42 6.03 2.19
N MET A 17 9.61 5.04 2.57
CA MET A 17 8.23 5.26 3.02
C MET A 17 8.18 6.15 4.26
N ILE A 18 9.04 5.91 5.25
CA ILE A 18 9.01 6.65 6.52
C ILE A 18 9.46 8.09 6.35
N ASN A 19 10.47 8.35 5.51
CA ASN A 19 10.87 9.73 5.22
C ASN A 19 9.72 10.52 4.60
N ASN A 20 8.98 9.94 3.65
CA ASN A 20 7.80 10.57 3.07
C ASN A 20 6.66 10.76 4.10
N LEU A 21 6.46 9.79 5.01
CA LEU A 21 5.45 9.95 6.07
C LEU A 21 5.80 11.05 7.07
N VAL A 22 7.08 11.26 7.36
CA VAL A 22 7.53 12.36 8.22
C VAL A 22 7.15 13.70 7.60
N GLU A 23 7.30 13.86 6.28
CA GLU A 23 6.83 15.06 5.57
C GLU A 23 5.32 15.25 5.73
N SER A 24 4.51 14.22 5.47
CA SER A 24 3.05 14.28 5.65
C SER A 24 2.60 14.57 7.09
N VAL A 25 3.38 14.15 8.09
CA VAL A 25 3.12 14.46 9.51
C VAL A 25 3.52 15.89 9.83
N ASN A 26 4.66 16.38 9.34
CA ASN A 26 5.11 17.75 9.54
C ASN A 26 4.14 18.76 8.91
N GLU A 27 3.51 18.42 7.79
CA GLU A 27 2.47 19.24 7.17
C GLU A 27 1.26 19.47 8.08
N LEU A 28 1.00 18.60 9.06
CA LEU A 28 -0.08 18.81 10.03
C LEU A 28 0.16 20.04 10.91
N ASP A 29 1.40 20.47 11.12
CA ASP A 29 1.70 21.70 11.86
C ASP A 29 1.14 22.93 11.12
N SER A 30 1.09 22.89 9.80
CA SER A 30 0.52 23.97 8.97
C SER A 30 -0.98 24.15 9.16
N LEU A 31 -1.69 23.13 9.69
CA LEU A 31 -3.13 23.18 9.94
C LEU A 31 -3.49 24.14 11.07
N ASN A 32 -2.54 24.55 11.93
CA ASN A 32 -2.78 25.52 13.00
C ASN A 32 -4.03 25.19 13.86
N ASN A 33 -4.14 23.93 14.31
CA ASN A 33 -5.29 23.39 15.06
C ASN A 33 -6.64 23.36 14.33
N LYS A 34 -6.66 23.50 13.01
CA LYS A 34 -7.89 23.29 12.21
C LYS A 34 -8.23 21.81 12.11
N SER A 35 -9.51 21.50 12.13
CA SER A 35 -10.02 20.16 11.84
C SER A 35 -9.78 19.80 10.37
N PHE A 36 -9.50 18.53 10.12
CA PHE A 36 -9.31 17.98 8.78
C PHE A 36 -9.95 16.60 8.67
N ASP A 37 -10.11 16.11 7.45
CA ASP A 37 -10.59 14.76 7.19
C ASP A 37 -9.45 13.76 7.38
N LEU A 38 -9.49 12.98 8.47
CA LEU A 38 -8.49 11.97 8.81
C LEU A 38 -8.36 10.89 7.73
N TYR A 39 -9.47 10.49 7.10
CA TYR A 39 -9.43 9.48 6.03
C TYR A 39 -8.78 10.05 4.79
N ALA A 40 -9.17 11.26 4.37
CA ALA A 40 -8.56 11.91 3.21
C ALA A 40 -7.05 12.13 3.40
N TRP A 41 -6.63 12.58 4.59
CA TRP A 41 -5.21 12.73 4.92
C TRP A 41 -4.47 11.39 4.94
N ALA A 42 -5.00 10.38 5.64
CA ALA A 42 -4.35 9.07 5.71
C ALA A 42 -4.26 8.41 4.33
N LYS A 43 -5.30 8.59 3.50
CA LYS A 43 -5.35 8.13 2.12
C LYS A 43 -4.24 8.76 1.28
N HIS A 44 -4.11 10.08 1.33
CA HIS A 44 -3.06 10.78 0.60
C HIS A 44 -1.66 10.40 1.11
N ALA A 45 -1.40 10.54 2.41
CA ALA A 45 -0.10 10.27 3.03
C ALA A 45 0.39 8.85 2.75
N ILE A 46 -0.48 7.83 2.92
CA ILE A 46 -0.12 6.44 2.64
C ILE A 46 0.05 6.18 1.13
N THR A 47 -0.77 6.82 0.28
CA THR A 47 -0.62 6.69 -1.18
C THR A 47 0.76 7.17 -1.59
N ILE A 48 1.09 8.42 -1.30
CA ILE A 48 2.35 9.03 -1.73
C ILE A 48 3.53 8.31 -1.11
N ALA A 49 3.56 8.10 0.21
CA ALA A 49 4.70 7.47 0.87
C ALA A 49 4.98 6.03 0.37
N SER A 50 3.93 5.23 0.16
CA SER A 50 4.10 3.85 -0.29
C SER A 50 4.45 3.78 -1.78
N THR A 51 3.88 4.66 -2.60
CA THR A 51 4.14 4.67 -4.04
C THR A 51 5.53 5.26 -4.35
N ASP A 52 5.98 6.28 -3.62
CA ASP A 52 7.35 6.80 -3.71
C ASP A 52 8.40 5.76 -3.33
N ALA A 53 8.14 4.98 -2.28
CA ALA A 53 9.03 3.90 -1.87
C ALA A 53 9.20 2.83 -2.96
N VAL A 54 8.26 2.72 -3.91
CA VAL A 54 8.30 1.75 -5.01
C VAL A 54 8.82 2.37 -6.30
N TRP A 55 8.23 3.47 -6.76
CA TRP A 55 8.50 4.07 -8.07
C TRP A 55 9.50 5.24 -8.04
N GLY A 56 9.91 5.68 -6.86
CA GLY A 56 10.94 6.70 -6.67
C GLY A 56 10.47 8.11 -7.01
N GLU A 57 11.42 9.01 -7.29
CA GLU A 57 11.17 10.44 -7.50
C GLU A 57 10.17 10.71 -8.64
N GLN A 58 10.22 9.90 -9.70
CA GLN A 58 9.35 10.03 -10.87
C GLN A 58 7.97 9.37 -10.69
N ASN A 59 7.61 8.94 -9.47
CA ASN A 59 6.33 8.30 -9.17
C ASN A 59 5.13 9.08 -9.77
N PRO A 60 4.35 8.48 -10.68
CA PRO A 60 3.21 9.15 -11.31
C PRO A 60 2.11 9.59 -10.33
N LEU A 61 1.98 8.92 -9.18
CA LEU A 61 0.92 9.18 -8.20
C LEU A 61 1.15 10.47 -7.41
N LYS A 62 2.32 11.12 -7.54
CA LYS A 62 2.56 12.46 -7.01
C LYS A 62 1.69 13.53 -7.65
N ASP A 63 1.27 13.31 -8.90
CA ASP A 63 0.31 14.19 -9.55
C ASP A 63 -1.09 13.95 -8.94
N PRO A 64 -1.70 14.97 -8.29
CA PRO A 64 -2.99 14.83 -7.62
C PRO A 64 -4.11 14.35 -8.55
N GLU A 65 -4.02 14.65 -9.85
CA GLU A 65 -5.00 14.17 -10.81
C GLU A 65 -4.85 12.67 -11.10
N ILE A 66 -3.62 12.15 -11.05
CA ILE A 66 -3.32 10.72 -11.25
C ILE A 66 -3.68 9.94 -9.98
N GLU A 67 -3.38 10.48 -8.81
CA GLU A 67 -3.86 9.92 -7.53
C GLU A 67 -5.39 9.82 -7.51
N THR A 68 -6.08 10.90 -7.86
CA THR A 68 -7.55 10.92 -7.92
C THR A 68 -8.07 9.87 -8.92
N ALA A 69 -7.46 9.77 -10.09
CA ALA A 69 -7.82 8.79 -11.11
C ALA A 69 -7.60 7.34 -10.64
N PHE A 70 -6.52 7.08 -9.89
CA PHE A 70 -6.27 5.77 -9.29
C PHE A 70 -7.35 5.41 -8.28
N TRP A 71 -7.75 6.33 -7.41
CA TRP A 71 -8.78 6.05 -6.42
C TRP A 71 -10.19 5.96 -7.02
N ASP A 72 -10.43 6.63 -8.14
CA ASP A 72 -11.64 6.42 -8.95
C ASP A 72 -11.69 5.02 -9.56
N PHE A 73 -10.53 4.49 -9.98
CA PHE A 73 -10.35 3.10 -10.41
C PHE A 73 -10.57 2.09 -9.27
N GLU A 74 -9.90 2.27 -8.13
CA GLU A 74 -9.98 1.37 -6.98
C GLU A 74 -11.43 1.25 -6.44
N SER A 75 -12.08 2.39 -6.20
CA SER A 75 -13.42 2.43 -5.61
C SER A 75 -14.52 1.78 -6.45
N HIS A 76 -14.28 1.58 -7.75
CA HIS A 76 -15.22 0.96 -8.69
C HIS A 76 -14.68 -0.34 -9.31
N LEU A 77 -13.58 -0.89 -8.77
CA LEU A 77 -12.90 -2.08 -9.30
C LEU A 77 -13.84 -3.29 -9.43
N ARG A 78 -14.77 -3.47 -8.49
CA ARG A 78 -15.74 -4.57 -8.51
C ARG A 78 -16.57 -4.60 -9.79
N LEU A 79 -16.98 -3.44 -10.30
CA LEU A 79 -17.73 -3.33 -11.55
C LEU A 79 -16.84 -3.65 -12.76
N LEU A 80 -15.55 -3.31 -12.69
CA LEU A 80 -14.58 -3.60 -13.74
C LEU A 80 -14.27 -5.10 -13.83
N ILE A 81 -14.20 -5.81 -12.69
CA ILE A 81 -13.94 -7.26 -12.64
C ILE A 81 -15.04 -8.07 -13.35
N VAL A 82 -16.30 -7.62 -13.29
CA VAL A 82 -17.41 -8.24 -14.01
C VAL A 82 -17.23 -8.15 -15.54
N ASN A 83 -16.46 -7.16 -16.01
CA ASN A 83 -16.03 -6.97 -17.39
C ASN A 83 -17.17 -6.94 -18.44
N ILE A 84 -18.36 -6.50 -18.05
CA ILE A 84 -19.48 -6.27 -18.98
C ILE A 84 -19.44 -4.80 -19.39
N LEU A 85 -19.13 -4.51 -20.66
CA LEU A 85 -19.08 -3.16 -21.25
C LEU A 85 -18.44 -2.11 -20.31
N PRO A 86 -17.17 -2.29 -19.90
CA PRO A 86 -16.55 -1.52 -18.82
C PRO A 86 -16.50 0.00 -19.08
N SER A 87 -16.39 0.44 -20.33
CA SER A 87 -16.40 1.86 -20.72
C SER A 87 -17.76 2.55 -20.53
N ILE A 88 -18.82 1.78 -20.31
CA ILE A 88 -20.20 2.22 -20.08
C ILE A 88 -20.59 1.96 -18.62
N ILE A 89 -20.50 0.70 -18.18
CA ILE A 89 -20.98 0.25 -16.86
C ILE A 89 -20.03 0.65 -15.72
N ALA A 90 -18.72 0.63 -15.98
CA ALA A 90 -17.67 0.98 -15.04
C ALA A 90 -16.88 2.21 -15.52
N ARG A 91 -17.53 3.14 -16.23
CA ARG A 91 -16.87 4.23 -16.98
C ARG A 91 -15.85 5.00 -16.14
N LYS A 92 -16.22 5.32 -14.90
CA LYS A 92 -15.34 6.05 -13.96
C LYS A 92 -14.06 5.26 -13.65
N ALA A 93 -14.21 3.97 -13.33
CA ALA A 93 -13.07 3.09 -13.10
C ALA A 93 -12.21 2.88 -14.35
N TYR A 94 -12.87 2.71 -15.51
CA TYR A 94 -12.20 2.53 -16.79
C TYR A 94 -11.34 3.75 -17.15
N LEU A 95 -11.91 4.96 -17.12
CA LEU A 95 -11.19 6.19 -17.43
C LEU A 95 -10.09 6.48 -16.40
N GLY A 96 -10.35 6.23 -15.12
CA GLY A 96 -9.35 6.33 -14.06
C GLY A 96 -8.14 5.43 -14.35
N ARG A 97 -8.39 4.16 -14.68
CA ARG A 97 -7.35 3.20 -15.04
C ARG A 97 -6.55 3.66 -16.25
N GLU A 98 -7.20 4.03 -17.35
CA GLU A 98 -6.46 4.44 -18.57
C GLU A 98 -5.62 5.70 -18.33
N LYS A 99 -6.06 6.63 -17.47
CA LYS A 99 -5.26 7.80 -17.08
C LYS A 99 -4.01 7.39 -16.30
N VAL A 100 -4.13 6.44 -15.37
CA VAL A 100 -2.98 5.90 -14.62
C VAL A 100 -2.03 5.11 -15.56
N VAL A 101 -2.57 4.32 -16.50
CA VAL A 101 -1.75 3.61 -17.50
C VAL A 101 -0.94 4.59 -18.34
N ALA A 102 -1.56 5.65 -18.86
CA ALA A 102 -0.86 6.66 -19.65
C ALA A 102 0.26 7.34 -18.85
N ALA A 103 0.05 7.58 -17.56
CA ALA A 103 1.06 8.14 -16.67
C ALA A 103 2.24 7.17 -16.45
N PHE A 104 1.98 5.87 -16.30
CA PHE A 104 3.04 4.86 -16.21
C PHE A 104 3.79 4.66 -17.54
N VAL A 105 3.12 4.77 -18.69
CA VAL A 105 3.81 4.76 -19.99
C VAL A 105 4.82 5.91 -20.06
N LYS A 106 4.41 7.12 -19.65
CA LYS A 106 5.32 8.28 -19.57
C LYS A 106 6.48 8.03 -18.60
N TYR A 107 6.19 7.48 -17.42
CA TYR A 107 7.21 7.11 -16.43
C TYR A 107 8.27 6.17 -17.02
N TYR A 108 7.87 5.10 -17.69
CA TYR A 108 8.81 4.16 -18.28
C TYR A 108 9.59 4.74 -19.45
N ASN A 109 8.93 5.51 -20.33
CA ASN A 109 9.59 6.18 -21.46
C ASN A 109 10.64 7.22 -21.01
N ASN A 110 10.48 7.77 -19.81
CA ASN A 110 11.43 8.71 -19.20
C ASN A 110 12.53 8.02 -18.36
N GLY A 111 12.63 6.69 -18.40
CA GLY A 111 13.61 5.95 -17.59
C GLY A 111 13.30 5.95 -16.10
N GLY A 112 12.05 6.21 -15.68
CA GLY A 112 11.68 6.30 -14.26
C GLY A 112 12.01 5.03 -13.46
N HIS A 113 12.00 3.88 -14.12
CA HIS A 113 12.37 2.59 -13.52
C HIS A 113 13.86 2.52 -13.13
N GLU A 114 14.75 3.25 -13.81
CA GLU A 114 16.20 3.23 -13.55
C GLU A 114 16.55 3.83 -12.17
N VAL A 115 15.69 4.72 -11.65
CA VAL A 115 15.85 5.39 -10.35
C VAL A 115 14.79 4.93 -9.34
N SER A 116 14.15 3.78 -9.60
CA SER A 116 13.09 3.22 -8.76
C SER A 116 13.63 2.19 -7.77
N SER A 117 12.75 1.63 -6.93
CA SER A 117 13.12 0.52 -6.03
C SER A 117 13.55 -0.73 -6.79
N GLU A 118 14.28 -1.62 -6.11
CA GLU A 118 14.62 -2.95 -6.66
C GLU A 118 13.37 -3.73 -7.07
N LEU A 119 12.24 -3.54 -6.37
CA LEU A 119 10.97 -4.17 -6.74
C LEU A 119 10.47 -3.70 -8.10
N ALA A 120 10.43 -2.39 -8.34
CA ALA A 120 9.97 -1.81 -9.60
C ALA A 120 10.92 -2.15 -10.76
N GLN A 121 12.24 -2.11 -10.51
CA GLN A 121 13.26 -2.54 -11.48
C GLN A 121 13.11 -4.02 -11.86
N ALA A 122 13.00 -4.92 -10.88
CA ALA A 122 12.87 -6.35 -11.13
C ALA A 122 11.58 -6.67 -11.92
N ARG A 123 10.47 -6.01 -11.57
CA ARG A 123 9.21 -6.15 -12.31
C ARG A 123 9.32 -5.67 -13.75
N TRP A 124 9.98 -4.53 -13.99
CA TRP A 124 10.23 -4.02 -15.33
C TRP A 124 11.08 -5.01 -16.13
N ASN A 125 12.26 -5.39 -15.62
CA ASN A 125 13.21 -6.26 -16.31
C ASN A 125 12.55 -7.60 -16.70
N VAL A 126 11.88 -8.27 -15.76
CA VAL A 126 11.24 -9.57 -16.05
C VAL A 126 10.21 -9.44 -17.18
N GLN A 127 9.40 -8.40 -17.21
CA GLN A 127 8.37 -8.26 -18.24
C GLN A 127 8.98 -7.82 -19.59
N HIS A 128 9.90 -6.85 -19.55
CA HIS A 128 10.55 -6.31 -20.73
C HIS A 128 11.44 -7.36 -21.42
N ASP A 129 12.24 -8.11 -20.67
CA ASP A 129 13.13 -9.16 -21.17
C ASP A 129 12.34 -10.33 -21.81
N ASN A 130 11.08 -10.51 -21.40
CA ASN A 130 10.16 -11.49 -21.99
C ASN A 130 9.31 -10.91 -23.14
N GLY A 131 9.61 -9.70 -23.62
CA GLY A 131 9.02 -9.11 -24.81
C GLY A 131 7.69 -8.41 -24.59
N ALA A 132 7.30 -8.10 -23.35
CA ALA A 132 6.11 -7.30 -23.08
C ALA A 132 6.29 -5.86 -23.57
N SER A 133 5.24 -5.27 -24.13
CA SER A 133 5.26 -3.86 -24.54
C SER A 133 5.26 -2.94 -23.31
N THR A 134 5.81 -1.74 -23.42
CA THR A 134 5.73 -0.73 -22.34
C THR A 134 4.30 -0.44 -21.92
N GLU A 135 3.34 -0.48 -22.86
CA GLU A 135 1.93 -0.30 -22.54
C GLU A 135 1.38 -1.44 -21.67
N ASP A 136 1.68 -2.70 -22.02
CA ASP A 136 1.24 -3.85 -21.23
C ASP A 136 1.85 -3.84 -19.82
N ILE A 137 3.12 -3.45 -19.71
CA ILE A 137 3.80 -3.30 -18.43
C ILE A 137 3.13 -2.19 -17.59
N ALA A 138 2.92 -1.00 -18.17
CA ALA A 138 2.23 0.11 -17.50
C ALA A 138 0.81 -0.26 -17.08
N ARG A 139 0.13 -1.08 -17.88
CA ARG A 139 -1.20 -1.60 -17.58
C ARG A 139 -1.19 -2.55 -16.38
N LEU A 140 -0.16 -3.38 -16.24
CA LEU A 140 0.06 -4.24 -15.08
C LEU A 140 0.46 -3.44 -13.82
N GLU A 141 1.13 -2.30 -13.96
CA GLU A 141 1.47 -1.45 -12.81
C GLU A 141 0.25 -0.90 -12.07
N THR A 142 -0.88 -0.72 -12.75
CA THR A 142 -2.14 -0.36 -12.06
C THR A 142 -2.54 -1.39 -10.99
N ALA A 143 -2.26 -2.68 -11.23
CA ALA A 143 -2.50 -3.74 -10.27
C ALA A 143 -1.43 -3.75 -9.16
N THR A 144 -0.20 -3.37 -9.46
CA THR A 144 0.85 -3.18 -8.44
C THR A 144 0.46 -2.07 -7.47
N VAL A 145 0.00 -0.91 -7.96
CA VAL A 145 -0.46 0.20 -7.09
C VAL A 145 -1.58 -0.28 -6.17
N LEU A 146 -2.57 -1.02 -6.69
CA LEU A 146 -3.60 -1.66 -5.85
C LEU A 146 -2.97 -2.51 -4.75
N GLY A 147 -2.02 -3.38 -5.09
CA GLY A 147 -1.34 -4.24 -4.11
C GLY A 147 -0.60 -3.48 -3.01
N VAL A 148 -0.07 -2.29 -3.34
CA VAL A 148 0.69 -1.45 -2.41
C VAL A 148 -0.21 -0.67 -1.45
N VAL A 149 -1.31 -0.07 -1.94
CA VAL A 149 -2.07 0.92 -1.16
C VAL A 149 -3.48 0.48 -0.74
N SER A 150 -4.15 -0.39 -1.50
CA SER A 150 -5.60 -0.65 -1.30
C SER A 150 -5.95 -1.23 0.08
N ASN A 151 -5.04 -2.01 0.68
CA ASN A 151 -5.22 -2.55 2.04
C ASN A 151 -4.52 -1.69 3.10
N THR A 152 -3.34 -1.15 2.77
CA THR A 152 -2.51 -0.36 3.69
C THR A 152 -3.21 0.93 4.09
N THR A 153 -3.83 1.64 3.15
CA THR A 153 -4.56 2.88 3.41
C THR A 153 -5.70 2.71 4.42
N PRO A 154 -6.69 1.83 4.20
CA PRO A 154 -7.77 1.66 5.17
C PRO A 154 -7.28 1.08 6.49
N ALA A 155 -6.27 0.21 6.51
CA ALA A 155 -5.68 -0.30 7.75
C ALA A 155 -5.05 0.82 8.58
N SER A 156 -4.27 1.71 7.96
CA SER A 156 -3.68 2.88 8.62
C SER A 156 -4.74 3.84 9.14
N PHE A 157 -5.79 4.11 8.36
CA PHE A 157 -6.92 4.93 8.81
C PHE A 157 -7.57 4.34 10.05
N TRP A 158 -7.93 3.04 10.02
CA TRP A 158 -8.59 2.41 11.15
C TRP A 158 -7.69 2.35 12.37
N MET A 159 -6.39 2.10 12.21
CA MET A 159 -5.41 2.17 13.28
C MET A 159 -5.41 3.54 13.96
N LEU A 160 -5.32 4.62 13.19
CA LEU A 160 -5.36 5.98 13.72
C LEU A 160 -6.70 6.27 14.42
N TYR A 161 -7.81 5.95 13.76
CA TYR A 161 -9.15 6.15 14.32
C TYR A 161 -9.32 5.41 15.66
N ASP A 162 -8.97 4.13 15.71
CA ASP A 162 -9.15 3.26 16.87
C ASP A 162 -8.24 3.66 18.05
N VAL A 163 -7.03 4.15 17.77
CA VAL A 163 -6.10 4.65 18.79
C VAL A 163 -6.53 6.02 19.32
N TYR A 164 -6.79 6.99 18.44
CA TYR A 164 -7.14 8.36 18.86
C TYR A 164 -8.54 8.47 19.48
N SER A 165 -9.44 7.54 19.18
CA SER A 165 -10.77 7.48 19.82
C SER A 165 -10.76 6.87 21.22
N ARG A 166 -9.63 6.29 21.68
CA ARG A 166 -9.52 5.58 22.96
C ARG A 166 -8.35 6.13 23.79
N PRO A 167 -8.58 7.13 24.66
CA PRO A 167 -7.51 7.81 25.39
C PRO A 167 -6.58 6.86 26.19
N ALA A 168 -7.13 5.83 26.83
CA ALA A 168 -6.33 4.85 27.57
C ALA A 168 -5.39 4.04 26.66
N LEU A 169 -5.86 3.66 25.47
CA LEU A 169 -5.05 2.96 24.47
C LEU A 169 -3.95 3.88 23.93
N LEU A 170 -4.29 5.13 23.60
CA LEU A 170 -3.31 6.11 23.13
C LEU A 170 -2.18 6.33 24.14
N THR A 171 -2.51 6.45 25.43
CA THR A 171 -1.51 6.58 26.50
C THR A 171 -0.64 5.34 26.58
N LEU A 172 -1.24 4.15 26.64
CA LEU A 172 -0.52 2.87 26.70
C LEU A 172 0.50 2.73 25.55
N LEU A 173 0.07 2.99 24.31
CA LEU A 173 0.93 2.85 23.14
C LEU A 173 2.05 3.90 23.10
N ARG A 174 1.76 5.14 23.51
CA ARG A 174 2.80 6.19 23.58
C ARG A 174 3.85 5.86 24.63
N ASP A 175 3.44 5.35 25.78
CA ASP A 175 4.37 4.99 26.86
C ASP A 175 5.24 3.79 26.45
N GLU A 176 4.65 2.77 25.83
CA GLU A 176 5.39 1.63 25.27
C GLU A 176 6.43 2.07 24.23
N VAL A 177 6.06 2.94 23.29
CA VAL A 177 6.99 3.45 22.26
C VAL A 177 8.09 4.31 22.90
N ARG A 178 7.77 5.15 23.88
CA ARG A 178 8.76 5.97 24.59
C ARG A 178 9.79 5.13 25.32
N GLU A 179 9.35 4.05 25.96
CA GLU A 179 10.22 3.17 26.73
C GLU A 179 11.16 2.37 25.82
N HIS A 180 10.61 1.78 24.76
CA HIS A 180 11.31 0.76 24.00
C HIS A 180 11.93 1.24 22.68
N ALA A 181 11.35 2.23 22.01
CA ALA A 181 11.73 2.63 20.66
C ALA A 181 12.21 4.07 20.52
N LEU A 182 11.86 4.95 21.46
CA LEU A 182 12.30 6.35 21.42
C LEU A 182 13.72 6.48 21.99
N ARG A 183 14.62 7.09 21.21
CA ARG A 183 16.01 7.34 21.59
C ARG A 183 16.40 8.78 21.30
N LYS A 184 17.47 9.24 21.94
CA LYS A 184 18.09 10.54 21.65
C LYS A 184 19.42 10.28 20.95
N ASN A 185 19.63 10.87 19.78
CA ASN A 185 20.89 10.74 19.06
C ASN A 185 21.98 11.65 19.67
N GLU A 186 23.20 11.57 19.13
CA GLU A 186 24.35 12.35 19.62
C GLU A 186 24.14 13.88 19.47
N ALA A 187 23.40 14.31 18.46
CA ALA A 187 23.03 15.71 18.23
C ALA A 187 21.91 16.19 19.18
N GLY A 188 21.30 15.29 19.93
CA GLY A 188 20.23 15.57 20.86
C GLY A 188 18.82 15.55 20.26
N GLU A 189 18.67 15.07 19.04
CA GLU A 189 17.39 14.89 18.37
C GLU A 189 16.72 13.59 18.82
N MET A 190 15.39 13.62 18.89
CA MET A 190 14.61 12.43 19.22
C MET A 190 14.42 11.59 17.95
N ILE A 191 14.80 10.32 18.03
CA ILE A 191 14.68 9.35 16.93
C ILE A 191 13.79 8.18 17.36
N ILE A 192 13.02 7.64 16.42
CA ILE A 192 12.24 6.41 16.61
C ILE A 192 13.02 5.26 15.98
N ASP A 193 13.49 4.32 16.80
CA ASP A 193 14.09 3.08 16.34
C ASP A 193 12.98 2.09 15.94
N LEU A 194 12.82 1.93 14.63
CA LEU A 194 11.78 1.09 14.03
C LEU A 194 12.00 -0.40 14.31
N ALA A 195 13.26 -0.84 14.41
CA ALA A 195 13.57 -2.23 14.72
C ALA A 195 13.17 -2.52 16.17
N ALA A 196 13.53 -1.62 17.09
CA ALA A 196 13.10 -1.73 18.48
C ALA A 196 11.58 -1.62 18.63
N MET A 197 10.90 -0.77 17.85
CA MET A 197 9.44 -0.69 17.85
C MET A 197 8.80 -2.00 17.39
N ARG A 198 9.32 -2.63 16.32
CA ARG A 198 8.84 -3.92 15.82
C ARG A 198 9.04 -5.03 16.85
N ASP A 199 10.21 -5.07 17.49
CA ASP A 199 10.63 -6.20 18.32
C ASP A 199 10.17 -6.08 19.78
N ASN A 200 9.95 -4.85 20.27
CA ASN A 200 9.74 -4.56 21.69
C ASN A 200 8.45 -3.76 21.99
N CYS A 201 7.57 -3.51 21.02
CA CYS A 201 6.26 -2.88 21.27
C CYS A 201 5.09 -3.85 21.01
N PRO A 202 4.88 -4.87 21.87
CA PRO A 202 3.83 -5.88 21.67
C PRO A 202 2.41 -5.31 21.70
N ASN A 203 2.11 -4.26 22.47
CA ASN A 203 0.77 -3.66 22.49
C ASN A 203 0.47 -2.92 21.18
N LEU A 204 1.46 -2.25 20.59
CA LEU A 204 1.34 -1.65 19.27
C LEU A 204 1.02 -2.71 18.20
N LEU A 205 1.77 -3.81 18.21
CA LEU A 205 1.55 -4.93 17.30
C LEU A 205 0.17 -5.57 17.52
N ALA A 206 -0.22 -5.83 18.76
CA ALA A 206 -1.52 -6.39 19.10
C ALA A 206 -2.68 -5.48 18.66
N THR A 207 -2.53 -4.16 18.81
CA THR A 207 -3.52 -3.18 18.35
C THR A 207 -3.66 -3.24 16.83
N PHE A 208 -2.54 -3.26 16.09
CA PHE A 208 -2.57 -3.40 14.64
C PHE A 208 -3.24 -4.71 14.19
N GLN A 209 -2.94 -5.82 14.86
CA GLN A 209 -3.58 -7.12 14.60
C GLN A 209 -5.08 -7.09 14.88
N GLU A 210 -5.52 -6.43 15.95
CA GLU A 210 -6.94 -6.30 16.28
C GLU A 210 -7.71 -5.45 15.26
N VAL A 211 -7.08 -4.38 14.75
CA VAL A 211 -7.61 -3.61 13.62
C VAL A 211 -7.79 -4.51 12.40
N LEU A 212 -6.77 -5.28 12.02
CA LEU A 212 -6.89 -6.20 10.88
C LEU A 212 -7.96 -7.28 11.12
N ARG A 213 -8.07 -7.82 12.34
CA ARG A 213 -9.08 -8.82 12.71
C ARG A 213 -10.51 -8.30 12.55
N THR A 214 -10.75 -7.04 12.88
CA THR A 214 -12.10 -6.44 12.89
C THR A 214 -12.48 -5.74 11.60
N ARG A 215 -11.50 -5.32 10.79
CA ARG A 215 -11.72 -4.51 9.57
C ARG A 215 -11.44 -5.24 8.27
N SER A 216 -10.72 -6.36 8.29
CA SER A 216 -10.44 -7.15 7.09
C SER A 216 -11.64 -8.00 6.69
N ASN A 217 -11.95 -8.03 5.39
CA ASN A 217 -13.03 -8.83 4.79
C ASN A 217 -12.54 -9.66 3.60
N GLY A 218 -11.26 -10.06 3.61
CA GLY A 218 -10.66 -10.86 2.54
C GLY A 218 -11.33 -12.23 2.39
N ALA A 219 -11.62 -12.60 1.14
CA ALA A 219 -12.10 -13.93 0.78
C ALA A 219 -10.99 -14.67 0.01
N PRO A 220 -10.18 -15.51 0.67
CA PRO A 220 -9.12 -16.24 0.00
C PRO A 220 -9.72 -17.31 -0.93
N THR A 221 -9.70 -17.07 -2.23
CA THR A 221 -10.14 -18.05 -3.23
C THR A 221 -9.01 -19.02 -3.59
N ARG A 222 -9.35 -20.29 -3.79
CA ARG A 222 -8.48 -21.31 -4.39
C ARG A 222 -9.18 -21.96 -5.57
N PHE A 223 -8.39 -22.39 -6.56
CA PHE A 223 -8.89 -23.14 -7.72
C PHE A 223 -8.42 -24.59 -7.62
N VAL A 224 -9.37 -25.52 -7.69
CA VAL A 224 -9.10 -26.95 -7.54
C VAL A 224 -8.53 -27.48 -8.85
N THR A 225 -7.24 -27.78 -8.88
CA THR A 225 -6.54 -28.24 -10.10
C THR A 225 -6.77 -29.71 -10.41
N ASN A 226 -7.04 -30.53 -9.39
CA ASN A 226 -7.38 -31.95 -9.47
C ASN A 226 -8.43 -32.31 -8.40
N ASP A 227 -9.24 -33.34 -8.64
CA ASP A 227 -10.15 -33.88 -7.63
C ASP A 227 -9.39 -34.17 -6.32
N VAL A 228 -9.90 -33.68 -5.20
CA VAL A 228 -9.27 -33.86 -3.87
C VAL A 228 -10.33 -34.11 -2.82
N VAL A 229 -10.10 -35.07 -1.93
CA VAL A 229 -10.94 -35.32 -0.77
C VAL A 229 -10.35 -34.58 0.43
N LEU A 230 -11.10 -33.63 1.00
CA LEU A 230 -10.73 -32.93 2.21
C LEU A 230 -11.33 -33.61 3.44
N SER A 231 -10.48 -33.81 4.45
CA SER A 231 -10.85 -34.42 5.75
C SER A 231 -11.60 -35.75 5.60
N ASP A 232 -11.26 -36.54 4.57
CA ASP A 232 -11.91 -37.81 4.21
C ASP A 232 -13.43 -37.73 4.03
N LYS A 233 -13.98 -36.52 3.81
CA LYS A 233 -15.43 -36.27 3.81
C LYS A 233 -15.93 -35.49 2.61
N TYR A 234 -15.18 -34.48 2.15
CA TYR A 234 -15.64 -33.55 1.13
C TYR A 234 -14.82 -33.72 -0.16
N LEU A 235 -15.43 -34.26 -1.20
CA LEU A 235 -14.82 -34.31 -2.53
C LEU A 235 -14.96 -32.93 -3.20
N LEU A 236 -13.84 -32.23 -3.34
CA LEU A 236 -13.73 -31.07 -4.20
C LEU A 236 -13.37 -31.52 -5.61
N LYS A 237 -14.19 -31.13 -6.59
CA LYS A 237 -13.99 -31.47 -7.99
C LYS A 237 -13.01 -30.53 -8.67
N ARG A 238 -12.24 -31.08 -9.61
CA ARG A 238 -11.43 -30.29 -10.54
C ARG A 238 -12.26 -29.17 -11.17
N ALA A 239 -11.65 -28.01 -11.29
CA ALA A 239 -12.24 -26.76 -11.77
C ALA A 239 -13.29 -26.10 -10.86
N ALA A 240 -13.51 -26.62 -9.64
CA ALA A 240 -14.26 -25.88 -8.63
C ALA A 240 -13.42 -24.73 -8.04
N SER A 241 -14.10 -23.67 -7.60
CA SER A 241 -13.55 -22.64 -6.71
C SER A 241 -13.93 -22.96 -5.26
N SER A 242 -12.97 -22.88 -4.34
CA SER A 242 -13.17 -23.03 -2.88
C SER A 242 -12.66 -21.82 -2.12
#